data_AF-A0A1B1CJL9-F1
#
_entry.id   AF-A0A1B1CJL9-F1
#
_cell.length_a   1.000
_cell.length_b   1.000
_cell.length_c   1.000
_cell.angle_alpha   90.00
_cell.angle_beta   90.00
_cell.angle_gamma   90.00
#
_symmetry.space_group_name_H-M   'P 1'
#
loop_
_entity.id
_entity.type
_entity.pdbx_description
1 polymer ?
#
loop_
_entity_poly.entity_id
_entity_poly.type
_entity_poly.pdbx_seq_one_letter_code
_entity_poly.pdbx_strand_id
1 'polypeptide(L)'
;MAKETKGVTVAKQDDIGVAQQIRLNTIQPPFNNVKLREALLYAVNGDDFLAAVISDPSLGKACKSFYTCSSPYGSGFPFGSGKGQKWSPKAVTTAPLRSYSMRPKIPTSMRS
;
A
#
# COMPACT_ATOMS: atom_id res chain seq x y z
N MET A 1 -10.15 11.51 -12.08
CA MET A 1 -11.43 10.80 -12.26
C MET A 1 -12.31 11.64 -13.16
N ALA A 2 -12.99 11.04 -14.14
CA ALA A 2 -13.85 11.79 -15.05
C ALA A 2 -14.98 12.48 -14.28
N LYS A 3 -15.23 13.75 -14.59
CA LYS A 3 -16.35 14.52 -14.07
C LYS A 3 -17.41 14.62 -15.15
N GLU A 4 -18.67 14.68 -14.74
CA GLU A 4 -19.77 14.88 -15.68
C GLU A 4 -19.55 16.17 -16.48
N THR A 5 -19.73 16.06 -17.79
CA THR A 5 -19.60 17.17 -18.74
C THR A 5 -20.72 17.03 -19.77
N LYS A 6 -21.17 18.14 -20.33
CA LYS A 6 -22.30 18.15 -21.28
C LYS A 6 -22.05 17.18 -22.44
N GLY A 7 -22.95 16.22 -22.63
CA GLY A 7 -22.86 15.19 -23.68
C GLY A 7 -22.02 13.95 -23.32
N VAL A 8 -21.50 13.85 -22.09
CA VAL A 8 -20.70 12.71 -21.64
C VAL A 8 -21.29 12.14 -20.35
N THR A 9 -21.65 10.86 -20.38
CA THR A 9 -22.10 10.10 -19.21
C THR A 9 -20.90 9.47 -18.51
N VAL A 10 -20.80 9.65 -17.20
CA VAL A 10 -19.82 8.96 -16.37
C VAL A 10 -20.53 7.84 -15.63
N ALA A 11 -20.04 6.61 -15.77
CA ALA A 11 -20.56 5.45 -15.08
C ALA A 11 -19.45 4.76 -14.28
N LYS A 12 -19.83 4.09 -13.19
CA LYS A 12 -18.93 3.21 -12.44
C LYS A 12 -18.61 1.99 -13.29
N GLN A 13 -17.33 1.63 -13.36
CA GLN A 13 -16.89 0.47 -14.15
C GLN A 13 -17.45 -0.84 -13.60
N ASP A 14 -17.36 -1.05 -12.28
CA ASP A 14 -17.82 -2.23 -11.56
C ASP A 14 -17.95 -1.95 -10.06
N ASP A 15 -18.61 -2.85 -9.32
CA ASP A 15 -18.83 -2.69 -7.88
C ASP A 15 -17.66 -3.11 -6.98
N ILE A 16 -16.70 -3.84 -7.54
CA ILE A 16 -15.53 -4.34 -6.82
C ILE A 16 -14.52 -3.19 -6.64
N GLY A 17 -14.23 -2.45 -7.70
CA GLY A 17 -13.22 -1.40 -7.75
C GLY A 17 -11.79 -1.94 -7.82
N VAL A 18 -10.83 -1.02 -7.82
CA VAL A 18 -9.40 -1.33 -7.99
C VAL A 18 -8.68 -1.29 -6.65
N ALA A 19 -8.09 -2.43 -6.24
CA ALA A 19 -7.23 -2.48 -5.07
C ALA A 19 -5.86 -1.86 -5.37
N GLN A 20 -5.39 -0.98 -4.49
CA GLN A 20 -4.04 -0.44 -4.55
C GLN A 20 -3.12 -1.30 -3.69
N GLN A 21 -1.98 -1.68 -4.24
CA GLN A 21 -0.99 -2.54 -3.56
C GLN A 21 0.42 -2.05 -3.84
N ILE A 22 1.27 -2.06 -2.82
CA ILE A 22 2.70 -1.85 -2.99
C ILE A 22 3.33 -3.21 -3.26
N ARG A 23 3.90 -3.37 -4.46
CA ARG A 23 4.61 -4.58 -4.86
C ARG A 23 6.11 -4.34 -4.75
N LEU A 24 6.73 -5.05 -3.80
CA LEU A 24 8.17 -4.99 -3.62
C LEU A 24 8.87 -5.97 -4.56
N ASN A 25 9.97 -5.56 -5.15
CA ASN A 25 10.87 -6.49 -5.82
C ASN A 25 11.65 -7.28 -4.77
N THR A 26 11.13 -8.44 -4.37
CA THR A 26 11.71 -9.27 -3.31
C THR A 26 13.02 -9.95 -3.70
N ILE A 27 13.45 -9.87 -4.96
CA ILE A 27 14.73 -10.44 -5.42
C ILE A 27 15.86 -9.41 -5.27
N GLN A 28 15.53 -8.12 -5.35
CA GLN A 28 16.52 -7.05 -5.27
C GLN A 28 16.75 -6.58 -3.82
N PRO A 29 18.01 -6.47 -3.36
CA PRO A 29 18.31 -5.78 -2.12
C PRO A 29 17.82 -4.31 -2.17
N PRO A 30 17.33 -3.74 -1.05
CA PRO A 30 17.25 -4.33 0.28
C PRO A 30 15.96 -5.14 0.54
N PHE A 31 15.02 -5.21 -0.41
CA PHE A 31 13.70 -5.83 -0.21
C PHE A 31 13.69 -7.36 -0.27
N ASN A 32 14.84 -8.00 -0.48
CA ASN A 32 15.04 -9.43 -0.27
C ASN A 32 15.00 -9.84 1.21
N ASN A 33 15.16 -8.90 2.14
CA ASN A 33 15.06 -9.16 3.58
C ASN A 33 13.60 -9.08 4.07
N VAL A 34 13.10 -10.18 4.65
CA VAL A 34 11.73 -10.29 5.20
C VAL A 34 11.44 -9.20 6.25
N LYS A 35 12.36 -8.96 7.18
CA LYS A 35 12.18 -7.98 8.26
C LYS A 35 12.02 -6.55 7.75
N LEU A 36 12.65 -6.23 6.62
CA LEU A 36 12.48 -4.94 5.97
C LEU A 36 11.11 -4.80 5.30
N ARG A 37 10.58 -5.89 4.75
CA ARG A 37 9.22 -5.90 4.18
C ARG A 37 8.15 -5.77 5.25
N GLU A 38 8.34 -6.44 6.39
CA GLU A 38 7.48 -6.28 7.57
C GLU A 38 7.53 -4.86 8.11
N ALA A 39 8.73 -4.29 8.24
CA ALA A 39 8.87 -2.90 8.66
C ALA A 39 8.20 -1.92 7.69
N LEU A 40 8.30 -2.16 6.38
CA LEU A 40 7.62 -1.34 5.38
C LEU A 40 6.10 -1.38 5.50
N LEU A 41 5.53 -2.56 5.81
CA LEU A 41 4.10 -2.72 6.03
C LEU A 41 3.56 -1.77 7.12
N TYR A 42 4.35 -1.55 8.17
CA TYR A 42 4.01 -0.60 9.22
C TYR A 42 4.42 0.85 8.91
N ALA A 43 5.43 1.05 8.05
CA ALA A 43 5.91 2.38 7.68
C ALA A 43 4.95 3.16 6.79
N VAL A 44 4.16 2.47 5.97
CA VAL A 44 3.27 3.12 5.00
C VAL A 44 1.86 3.28 5.58
N ASN A 45 1.35 4.50 5.56
CA ASN A 45 -0.05 4.78 5.83
C ASN A 45 -0.88 4.65 4.54
N GLY A 46 -1.84 3.73 4.52
CA GLY A 46 -2.73 3.56 3.38
C GLY A 46 -3.67 4.75 3.15
N ASP A 47 -4.09 5.44 4.22
CA ASP A 47 -5.02 6.56 4.12
C ASP A 47 -4.36 7.78 3.44
N ASP A 48 -3.10 8.06 3.80
CA ASP A 48 -2.32 9.15 3.18
C ASP A 48 -2.06 8.85 1.69
N PHE A 49 -1.80 7.58 1.35
CA PHE A 49 -1.65 7.17 -0.05
C PHE A 49 -2.95 7.38 -0.85
N LEU A 50 -4.10 6.98 -0.30
CA LEU A 50 -5.40 7.18 -0.94
C LEU A 50 -5.71 8.67 -1.14
N ALA A 51 -5.45 9.50 -0.13
CA ALA A 51 -5.65 10.95 -0.21
C ALA A 51 -4.75 11.62 -1.27
N ALA A 52 -3.55 11.07 -1.52
CA ALA A 52 -2.64 11.57 -2.55
C ALA A 52 -3.04 11.15 -3.97
N VAL A 53 -3.60 9.94 -4.14
CA VAL A 53 -3.94 9.38 -5.46
C VAL A 53 -5.32 9.81 -5.94
N ILE A 54 -6.27 10.00 -5.02
CA ILE A 54 -7.67 10.23 -5.34
C ILE A 54 -8.03 11.69 -5.05
N SER A 55 -8.57 12.39 -6.05
CA SER A 55 -9.01 13.78 -5.91
C SER A 55 -10.34 13.94 -5.16
N ASP A 56 -11.20 12.93 -5.21
CA ASP A 56 -12.52 12.92 -4.58
C ASP A 56 -12.56 11.80 -3.52
N PRO A 57 -12.58 12.14 -2.22
CA PRO A 57 -12.57 11.16 -1.14
C PRO A 57 -13.71 10.13 -1.20
N SER A 58 -14.84 10.46 -1.85
CA SER A 58 -15.98 9.54 -1.99
C SER A 58 -15.67 8.32 -2.88
N LEU A 59 -14.64 8.42 -3.72
CA LEU A 59 -14.22 7.36 -4.64
C LEU A 59 -13.18 6.41 -4.03
N GLY A 60 -12.69 6.70 -2.83
CA GLY A 60 -11.67 5.91 -2.13
C GLY A 60 -12.19 5.30 -0.82
N LYS A 61 -11.75 4.09 -0.50
CA LYS A 61 -11.98 3.48 0.82
C LYS A 61 -10.74 2.74 1.29
N ALA A 62 -10.40 2.92 2.56
CA ALA A 62 -9.35 2.16 3.21
C ALA A 62 -9.71 0.67 3.20
N CYS A 63 -8.81 -0.17 2.72
CA CYS A 63 -9.01 -1.61 2.64
C CYS A 63 -7.75 -2.34 3.13
N LYS A 64 -7.90 -3.19 4.15
CA LYS A 64 -6.81 -3.98 4.75
C LYS A 64 -6.94 -5.46 4.43
N SER A 65 -7.42 -5.74 3.22
CA SER A 65 -7.52 -7.09 2.68
C SER A 65 -6.62 -7.18 1.46
N PHE A 66 -6.05 -8.37 1.24
CA PHE A 66 -5.32 -8.64 0.01
C PHE A 66 -6.27 -8.65 -1.20
N TYR A 67 -7.50 -9.14 -0.99
CA TYR A 67 -8.59 -9.05 -1.94
C TYR A 67 -9.30 -7.72 -1.78
N THR A 68 -9.90 -7.19 -2.85
CA THR A 68 -10.68 -5.95 -2.73
C THR A 68 -11.80 -6.15 -1.71
N CYS A 69 -11.99 -5.19 -0.80
CA CYS A 69 -12.94 -5.32 0.32
C CYS A 69 -14.41 -5.47 -0.11
N SER A 70 -14.74 -5.17 -1.37
CA SER A 70 -16.08 -5.38 -1.97
C SER A 70 -16.22 -6.75 -2.64
N SER A 71 -15.14 -7.52 -2.76
CA SER A 71 -15.19 -8.88 -3.29
C SER A 71 -15.70 -9.88 -2.24
N PRO A 72 -16.26 -11.03 -2.65
CA PRO A 72 -16.69 -12.09 -1.72
C PRO A 72 -15.57 -12.63 -0.81
N TYR A 73 -14.30 -12.42 -1.19
CA TYR A 73 -13.12 -12.86 -0.44
C TYR A 73 -12.45 -11.72 0.35
N GLY A 74 -13.04 -10.52 0.33
CA GLY A 74 -12.55 -9.31 0.97
C GLY A 74 -12.63 -9.35 2.50
N SER A 75 -11.83 -10.20 3.15
CA SER A 75 -11.68 -10.23 4.61
C SER A 75 -10.42 -9.49 5.04
N GLY A 76 -10.52 -8.66 6.09
CA GLY A 76 -9.40 -7.90 6.63
C GLY A 76 -8.39 -8.77 7.40
N PHE A 77 -7.16 -8.29 7.50
CA PHE A 77 -6.08 -8.92 8.27
C PHE A 77 -6.30 -8.81 9.81
N PRO A 78 -6.15 -9.89 10.62
CA PRO A 78 -6.21 -11.32 10.31
C PRO A 78 -7.57 -11.90 10.75
N PHE A 79 -8.42 -12.27 9.78
CA PHE A 79 -9.67 -13.02 9.96
C PHE A 79 -10.85 -12.30 10.62
N GLY A 80 -11.26 -11.17 10.04
CA GLY A 80 -12.59 -10.63 10.27
C GLY A 80 -12.58 -9.12 10.41
N SER A 81 -13.80 -8.58 10.43
CA SER A 81 -14.18 -7.19 10.69
C SER A 81 -13.73 -6.66 12.06
N GLY A 82 -12.47 -6.88 12.44
CA GLY A 82 -11.81 -6.23 13.56
C GLY A 82 -11.55 -4.77 13.20
N LYS A 83 -12.13 -3.87 13.99
CA LYS A 83 -12.03 -2.41 13.86
C LYS A 83 -10.60 -2.01 13.48
N GLY A 84 -10.47 -1.38 12.31
CA GLY A 84 -9.22 -1.18 11.61
C GLY A 84 -8.12 -0.65 12.53
N GLN A 85 -6.99 -1.36 12.58
CA GLN A 85 -5.78 -0.92 13.28
C GLN A 85 -5.38 0.46 12.74
N LYS A 86 -5.70 1.54 13.47
CA LYS A 86 -5.36 2.90 13.02
C LYS A 86 -3.84 2.96 12.87
N TRP A 87 -3.38 3.33 11.67
CA TRP A 87 -1.96 3.44 11.41
C TRP A 87 -1.33 4.42 12.41
N SER A 88 -0.15 4.07 12.95
CA SER A 88 0.53 4.85 14.00
C SER A 88 2.02 4.96 13.71
N PRO A 89 2.61 6.17 13.77
CA PRO A 89 4.05 6.38 13.54
C PRO A 89 4.94 5.69 14.59
N LYS A 90 4.38 5.31 15.75
CA LYS A 90 5.10 4.53 16.78
C LYS A 90 5.45 3.11 16.32
N ALA A 91 4.67 2.52 15.41
CA ALA A 91 4.96 1.18 14.87
C ALA A 91 6.22 1.18 13.98
N VAL A 92 6.52 2.32 13.35
CA VAL A 92 7.70 2.51 12.48
C VAL A 92 8.99 2.62 13.29
N THR A 93 8.92 3.25 14.46
CA THR A 93 10.08 3.48 15.34
C THR A 93 10.50 2.25 16.15
N THR A 94 9.60 1.29 16.34
CA THR A 94 9.91 0.00 16.98
C THR A 94 10.49 -1.04 16.03
N ALA A 95 10.39 -0.84 14.71
CA ALA A 95 11.00 -1.75 13.75
C ALA A 95 12.53 -1.58 13.78
N PRO A 96 13.33 -2.66 13.91
CA PRO A 96 14.78 -2.59 14.01
C PRO A 96 15.40 -2.31 12.63
N LEU A 97 15.16 -1.12 12.08
CA LEU A 97 15.64 -0.68 10.77
C LEU A 97 17.07 -0.14 10.82
N ARG A 98 17.56 0.25 12.00
CA ARG A 98 18.81 1.01 12.18
C ARG A 98 20.07 0.26 11.76
N SER A 99 20.03 -1.07 11.65
CA SER A 99 21.16 -1.92 11.22
C SER A 99 21.11 -2.30 9.74
N TYR A 100 20.02 -2.03 9.02
CA TYR A 100 19.87 -2.46 7.64
C TYR A 100 20.35 -1.38 6.66
N SER A 101 21.46 -1.64 5.98
CA SER A 101 21.96 -0.78 4.90
C SER A 101 21.00 -0.84 3.70
N MET A 102 20.30 0.27 3.44
CA MET A 102 19.47 0.43 2.23
C MET A 102 20.29 0.74 0.97
N ARG A 103 21.62 0.94 1.08
CA ARG A 103 22.46 1.18 -0.08
C ARG A 103 22.65 -0.11 -0.88
N PRO A 104 22.36 -0.13 -2.19
CA PRO A 104 22.77 -1.23 -3.03
C PRO A 104 24.30 -1.38 -2.92
N LYS A 105 24.78 -2.62 -2.77
CA LYS A 105 26.21 -2.90 -2.91
C LYS A 105 26.54 -2.70 -4.39
N ILE A 106 26.88 -1.47 -4.77
CA ILE A 106 27.44 -1.20 -6.08
C ILE A 106 28.67 -2.09 -6.20
N PRO A 107 28.73 -3.01 -7.18
CA PRO A 107 29.92 -3.81 -7.38
C PRO A 107 31.08 -2.86 -7.62
N THR A 108 32.19 -3.04 -6.92
CA THR A 108 33.35 -2.14 -6.95
C THR A 108 33.91 -1.98 -8.37
N SER A 109 33.60 -2.90 -9.28
CA SER A 109 33.93 -2.84 -10.71
C SER A 109 33.19 -1.76 -11.51
N MET A 110 32.13 -1.15 -10.96
CA MET A 110 31.37 -0.05 -11.58
C MET A 110 31.75 1.34 -11.04
N ARG A 111 32.75 1.44 -10.15
CA ARG A 111 33.43 2.70 -9.84
C ARG A 111 34.70 2.79 -10.69
N SER A 112 34.54 3.21 -11.93
CA SER A 112 35.64 3.73 -12.76
C SER A 112 35.39 5.19 -13.05
#